data_AF-A0AAV5B4Q1-F1
#
_entry.id   AF-A0AAV5B4Q1-F1
#
_cell.length_a   1.000
_cell.length_b   1.000
_cell.length_c   1.000
_cell.angle_alpha   90.00
_cell.angle_beta   90.00
_cell.angle_gamma   90.00
#
_symmetry.space_group_name_H-M   'P 1'
#
loop_
_entity.id
_entity.type
_entity.pdbx_description
1 polymer ?
#
loop_
_entity_poly.entity_id
_entity_poly.type
_entity_poly.pdbx_seq_one_letter_code
_entity_poly.pdbx_strand_id
1 'polypeptide(L)'
;MDEILSVYGIDALYQLMDRKNTAGLERFMAHLAKQGVAVYALAGETEWALPSGADAMEGELEWLFSLSGSLKNGFSGIVLDVEPYRNERWEKDPRQGMKEYVANMKRAYESCRQVRMAWPNAIPMPIRTGNT
;
A
#
# COMPACT_ATOMS: atom_id res chain seq x y z
N MET A 1 12.16 17.58 -9.60
CA MET A 1 11.18 17.03 -8.64
C MET A 1 10.52 18.17 -7.89
N ASP A 2 11.29 19.03 -7.24
CA ASP A 2 10.84 20.19 -6.45
C ASP A 2 9.91 21.12 -7.24
N GLU A 3 10.28 21.45 -8.48
CA GLU A 3 9.46 22.28 -9.37
C GLU A 3 8.11 21.62 -9.67
N ILE A 4 8.09 20.31 -9.91
CA ILE A 4 6.85 19.57 -10.19
C ILE A 4 5.97 19.52 -8.93
N LEU A 5 6.56 19.21 -7.77
CA LEU A 5 5.81 19.12 -6.51
C LEU A 5 5.18 20.47 -6.15
N SER A 6 5.93 21.55 -6.31
CA SER A 6 5.46 22.91 -6.03
C SER A 6 4.45 23.43 -7.06
N VAL A 7 4.78 23.35 -8.36
CA VAL A 7 3.95 23.90 -9.45
C VAL A 7 2.58 23.24 -9.50
N TYR A 8 2.51 21.94 -9.27
CA TYR A 8 1.26 21.18 -9.33
C TYR A 8 0.61 20.97 -7.95
N GLY A 9 1.19 21.53 -6.88
CA GLY A 9 0.66 21.40 -5.52
C GLY A 9 0.52 19.96 -5.05
N ILE A 10 1.50 19.11 -5.38
CA ILE A 10 1.50 17.70 -4.99
C ILE A 10 1.93 17.60 -3.53
N ASP A 11 1.02 17.13 -2.68
CA ASP A 11 1.21 16.96 -1.24
C ASP A 11 1.28 15.48 -0.80
N ALA A 12 1.04 14.54 -1.72
CA ALA A 12 1.11 13.11 -1.46
C ALA A 12 1.80 12.33 -2.60
N LEU A 13 2.61 11.34 -2.24
CA LEU A 13 3.24 10.40 -3.16
C LEU A 13 2.99 8.96 -2.72
N TYR A 14 2.69 8.09 -3.68
CA TYR A 14 2.52 6.65 -3.47
C TYR A 14 3.73 5.94 -4.09
N GLN A 15 4.49 5.22 -3.27
CA GLN A 15 5.80 4.70 -3.66
C GLN A 15 5.93 3.22 -3.32
N LEU A 16 6.31 2.41 -4.31
CA LEU A 16 6.81 1.06 -4.08
C LEU A 16 8.16 1.14 -3.37
N MET A 17 8.29 0.50 -2.21
CA MET A 17 9.48 0.62 -1.37
C MET A 17 10.60 -0.31 -1.89
N ASP A 18 11.82 0.22 -2.03
CA ASP A 18 12.96 -0.56 -2.51
C ASP A 18 13.64 -1.33 -1.36
N ARG A 19 13.59 -2.66 -1.43
CA ARG A 19 14.23 -3.58 -0.48
C ARG A 19 15.76 -3.55 -0.50
N LYS A 20 16.38 -3.03 -1.57
CA LYS A 20 17.84 -3.10 -1.81
C LYS A 20 18.56 -1.79 -1.53
N ASN A 21 17.87 -0.65 -1.57
CA ASN A 21 18.48 0.68 -1.50
C ASN A 21 17.93 1.56 -0.36
N THR A 22 18.09 1.11 0.88
CA THR A 22 17.64 1.85 2.07
C THR A 22 18.25 3.25 2.15
N ALA A 23 19.54 3.41 1.81
CA ALA A 23 20.19 4.72 1.86
C ALA A 23 19.62 5.72 0.84
N GLY A 24 19.24 5.25 -0.35
CA GLY A 24 18.54 6.05 -1.34
C GLY A 24 17.15 6.44 -0.87
N LEU A 25 16.41 5.47 -0.31
CA LEU A 25 15.08 5.68 0.25
C LEU A 25 15.11 6.71 1.39
N GLU A 26 16.06 6.63 2.33
CA GLU A 26 16.19 7.62 3.42
C GLU A 26 16.40 9.04 2.89
N ARG A 27 17.26 9.22 1.88
CA ARG A 27 17.48 10.53 1.26
C ARG A 27 16.22 11.04 0.57
N PHE A 28 15.51 10.17 -0.13
CA PHE A 28 14.24 10.49 -0.79
C PHE A 28 13.18 10.93 0.23
N MET A 29 12.98 10.14 1.29
CA MET A 29 12.03 10.45 2.37
C MET A 29 12.38 11.76 3.08
N ALA A 30 13.66 11.99 3.37
CA ALA A 30 14.11 13.23 4.00
C ALA A 30 13.92 14.46 3.10
N HIS A 31 14.04 14.30 1.78
CA HIS A 31 13.79 15.37 0.83
C HIS A 31 12.30 15.76 0.80
N LEU A 32 11.41 14.78 0.70
CA LEU A 32 9.96 15.01 0.65
C LEU A 32 9.40 15.55 1.97
N ALA A 33 9.90 15.06 3.10
CA ALA A 33 9.53 15.58 4.41
C ALA A 33 9.84 17.08 4.57
N LYS A 34 10.94 17.58 3.99
CA LYS A 34 11.27 19.02 4.00
C LYS A 34 10.30 19.87 3.20
N GLN A 35 9.62 19.28 2.22
CA GLN A 35 8.63 19.94 1.37
C GLN A 35 7.19 19.73 1.87
N GLY A 36 7.01 19.03 3.00
CA GLY A 36 5.68 18.72 3.55
C GLY A 36 4.89 17.70 2.73
N VAL A 37 5.56 16.94 1.85
CA VAL A 37 4.91 15.91 1.02
C VAL A 37 4.80 14.61 1.82
N ALA A 38 3.58 14.10 1.98
CA ALA A 38 3.29 12.82 2.60
C ALA A 38 3.67 11.67 1.66
N VAL A 39 4.35 10.65 2.19
CA VAL A 39 4.70 9.46 1.40
C VAL A 39 3.92 8.28 1.93
N TYR A 40 3.26 7.55 1.03
CA TYR A 40 2.53 6.32 1.33
C TYR A 40 3.25 5.15 0.66
N ALA A 41 3.52 4.09 1.40
CA ALA A 41 4.01 2.85 0.82
C ALA A 41 2.90 2.22 -0.02
N LEU A 42 3.16 2.03 -1.31
CA LEU A 42 2.27 1.28 -2.19
C LEU A 42 2.65 -0.20 -2.10
N ALA A 43 1.65 -1.07 -1.95
CA ALA A 43 1.84 -2.52 -1.98
C ALA A 43 0.60 -3.18 -2.55
N GLY A 44 0.74 -4.28 -3.28
CA GLY A 44 -0.40 -4.97 -3.85
C GLY A 44 0.02 -6.06 -4.81
N GLU A 45 -0.61 -7.22 -4.69
CA GLU A 45 -0.48 -8.31 -5.65
C GLU A 45 -1.88 -8.89 -5.91
N THR A 46 -2.13 -9.32 -7.14
CA THR A 46 -3.42 -9.88 -7.56
C THR A 46 -3.84 -11.07 -6.68
N GLU A 47 -2.89 -11.91 -6.28
CA GLU A 47 -3.12 -13.10 -5.45
C GLU A 47 -3.56 -12.75 -4.02
N TRP A 48 -3.29 -11.54 -3.52
CA TRP A 48 -3.72 -11.12 -2.18
C TRP A 48 -5.24 -10.92 -2.08
N ALA A 49 -5.94 -10.92 -3.21
CA ALA A 49 -7.39 -11.01 -3.24
C ALA A 49 -7.93 -12.39 -2.85
N LEU A 50 -7.09 -13.43 -2.86
CA LEU A 50 -7.47 -14.82 -2.63
C LEU A 50 -6.93 -15.32 -1.28
N PRO A 51 -7.60 -16.27 -0.61
CA PRO A 51 -7.13 -16.80 0.68
C PRO A 51 -5.67 -17.30 0.64
N SER A 52 -5.22 -17.81 -0.51
CA SER A 52 -3.84 -18.25 -0.75
C SER A 52 -2.80 -17.14 -0.67
N GLY A 53 -3.17 -15.88 -0.92
CA GLY A 53 -2.28 -14.73 -0.86
C GLY A 53 -2.21 -14.05 0.51
N ALA A 54 -2.98 -14.52 1.51
CA ALA A 54 -3.08 -13.85 2.81
C ALA A 54 -1.74 -13.79 3.55
N ASP A 55 -1.00 -14.90 3.61
CA ASP A 55 0.27 -14.96 4.34
C ASP A 55 1.36 -14.11 3.65
N ALA A 56 1.37 -14.05 2.32
CA ALA A 56 2.28 -13.21 1.56
C ALA A 56 2.01 -11.71 1.80
N MET A 57 0.73 -11.33 1.82
CA MET A 57 0.29 -9.97 2.14
C MET A 57 0.68 -9.57 3.57
N GLU A 58 0.47 -10.45 4.56
CA GLU A 58 0.88 -10.22 5.94
C GLU A 58 2.40 -10.02 6.06
N GLY A 59 3.19 -10.87 5.39
CA GLY A 59 4.65 -10.73 5.36
C GLY A 59 5.13 -9.42 4.71
N GLU A 60 4.44 -8.93 3.68
CA GLU A 60 4.74 -7.61 3.11
C GLU A 60 4.45 -6.48 4.11
N LEU A 61 3.29 -6.53 4.77
CA LEU A 61 2.91 -5.54 5.77
C LEU A 61 3.91 -5.50 6.93
N GLU A 62 4.29 -6.66 7.46
CA GLU A 62 5.33 -6.78 8.50
C GLU A 62 6.65 -6.14 8.08
N TRP A 63 7.10 -6.42 6.86
CA TRP A 63 8.31 -5.82 6.31
C TRP A 63 8.19 -4.30 6.20
N LEU A 64 7.07 -3.79 5.68
CA LEU A 64 6.81 -2.36 5.57
C LEU A 64 6.81 -1.68 6.94
N PHE A 65 6.21 -2.29 7.96
CA PHE A 65 6.23 -1.75 9.32
C PHE A 65 7.65 -1.67 9.88
N SER A 66 8.43 -2.74 9.71
CA SER A 66 9.83 -2.76 10.13
C SER A 66 10.63 -1.66 9.43
N LEU A 67 10.43 -1.51 8.12
CA LEU A 67 11.07 -0.46 7.33
C LEU A 67 10.70 0.93 7.85
N SER A 68 9.41 1.23 8.03
CA SER A 68 8.93 2.52 8.53
C SER A 68 9.56 2.90 9.87
N GLY A 69 9.64 1.94 10.80
CA GLY A 69 10.26 2.14 12.11
C GLY A 69 11.78 2.32 12.07
N SER A 70 12.46 1.82 11.03
CA SER A 70 13.89 2.01 10.83
C SER A 70 14.26 3.34 10.19
N LEU A 71 13.33 3.95 9.43
CA LEU A 71 13.57 5.21 8.74
C LEU A 71 13.49 6.37 9.72
N LYS A 72 14.40 7.34 9.58
CA LYS A 72 14.34 8.60 10.37
C LYS A 72 13.02 9.34 10.17
N ASN A 73 12.51 9.34 8.93
CA ASN A 73 11.16 9.80 8.60
C ASN A 73 10.43 8.60 7.99
N GLY A 74 9.61 7.93 8.79
CA GLY A 74 8.72 6.87 8.31
C GLY A 74 7.71 7.39 7.29
N PHE A 75 7.04 6.49 6.58
CA PHE A 75 5.96 6.86 5.67
C PHE A 75 4.64 7.12 6.43
N SER A 76 3.78 7.92 5.83
CA SER A 76 2.48 8.36 6.36
C SER A 76 1.44 7.24 6.41
N GLY A 77 1.59 6.18 5.63
CA GLY A 77 0.73 5.01 5.63
C GLY A 77 1.08 3.98 4.56
N ILE A 78 0.29 2.91 4.47
CA ILE A 78 0.43 1.85 3.47
C ILE A 78 -0.87 1.79 2.66
N VAL A 79 -0.79 1.94 1.34
CA VAL A 79 -1.93 1.77 0.42
C VAL A 79 -1.85 0.39 -0.21
N LEU A 80 -2.94 -0.37 -0.06
CA LEU A 80 -3.08 -1.69 -0.67
C LEU A 80 -3.76 -1.56 -2.04
N ASP A 81 -2.98 -1.65 -3.10
CA ASP A 81 -3.41 -1.64 -4.50
C ASP A 81 -3.61 -3.07 -5.02
N VAL A 82 -4.51 -3.79 -4.35
CA VAL A 82 -4.86 -5.17 -4.71
C VAL A 82 -6.00 -5.12 -5.72
N GLU A 83 -5.75 -5.67 -6.90
CA GLU A 83 -6.71 -5.69 -8.01
C GLU A 83 -7.36 -7.08 -8.16
N PRO A 84 -8.45 -7.38 -7.43
CA PRO A 84 -9.04 -8.71 -7.38
C PRO A 84 -9.60 -9.18 -8.72
N TYR A 85 -9.92 -8.24 -9.62
CA TYR A 85 -10.48 -8.53 -10.94
C TYR A 85 -9.48 -9.10 -11.94
N ARG A 86 -8.17 -9.09 -11.61
CA ARG A 86 -7.11 -9.65 -12.46
C ARG A 86 -6.89 -11.16 -12.29
N ASN A 87 -7.59 -11.84 -11.38
CA ASN A 87 -7.47 -13.29 -11.20
C ASN A 87 -8.64 -14.08 -11.82
N GLU A 88 -8.37 -15.35 -12.17
CA GLU A 88 -9.38 -16.26 -12.73
C GLU A 88 -10.57 -16.51 -11.79
N ARG A 89 -10.38 -16.36 -10.48
CA ARG A 89 -11.44 -16.52 -9.50
C ARG A 89 -12.53 -15.47 -9.71
N TRP A 90 -12.14 -14.24 -10.02
CA TRP A 90 -13.08 -13.17 -10.33
C TRP A 90 -13.84 -13.42 -11.62
N GLU A 91 -13.19 -13.95 -12.66
CA GLU A 91 -13.87 -14.30 -13.92
C GLU A 91 -14.91 -15.42 -13.72
N LYS A 92 -14.57 -16.44 -12.93
CA LYS A 92 -15.41 -17.63 -12.70
C LYS A 92 -16.58 -17.34 -11.76
N ASP A 93 -16.32 -16.62 -10.67
CA ASP A 93 -17.33 -16.25 -9.67
C ASP A 93 -16.97 -14.90 -9.00
N PRO A 94 -17.37 -13.77 -9.61
CA PRO A 94 -17.07 -12.45 -9.07
C PRO A 94 -17.66 -12.21 -7.67
N ARG A 95 -18.80 -12.86 -7.35
CA ARG A 95 -19.43 -12.71 -6.01
C ARG A 95 -18.57 -13.35 -4.95
N GLN A 96 -18.04 -14.53 -5.24
CA GLN A 96 -17.15 -15.21 -4.32
C GLN A 96 -15.77 -14.55 -4.28
N GLY A 97 -15.23 -14.11 -5.42
CA GLY A 97 -14.00 -13.32 -5.47
C GLY A 97 -14.07 -12.04 -4.64
N MET A 98 -15.19 -11.32 -4.68
CA MET A 98 -15.40 -10.15 -3.81
C MET A 98 -15.43 -10.51 -2.33
N LYS A 99 -16.09 -11.62 -1.95
CA LYS A 99 -16.13 -12.06 -0.54
C LYS A 99 -14.73 -12.40 -0.02
N GLU A 100 -13.93 -13.10 -0.83
CA GLU A 100 -12.56 -13.50 -0.50
C GLU A 100 -11.65 -12.27 -0.39
N TYR A 101 -11.72 -11.37 -1.36
CA TYR A 101 -11.01 -10.11 -1.34
C TYR A 101 -11.31 -9.30 -0.07
N VAL A 102 -12.59 -9.10 0.25
CA VAL A 102 -12.99 -8.37 1.47
C VAL A 102 -12.53 -9.08 2.74
N ALA A 103 -12.56 -10.41 2.78
CA ALA A 103 -12.08 -11.18 3.93
C ALA A 103 -10.57 -10.96 4.14
N ASN A 104 -9.78 -10.99 3.08
CA ASN A 104 -8.35 -10.71 3.16
C ASN A 104 -8.04 -9.25 3.51
N MET A 105 -8.75 -8.27 2.92
CA MET A 105 -8.56 -6.87 3.28
C MET A 105 -8.90 -6.58 4.74
N LYS A 106 -9.88 -7.29 5.32
CA LYS A 106 -10.14 -7.22 6.77
C LYS A 106 -9.00 -7.81 7.59
N ARG A 107 -8.41 -8.92 7.15
CA ARG A 107 -7.25 -9.53 7.80
C ARG A 107 -6.04 -8.59 7.77
N ALA A 108 -5.76 -7.97 6.62
CA ALA A 108 -4.74 -6.91 6.50
C ALA A 108 -5.00 -5.75 7.47
N TYR A 109 -6.25 -5.28 7.55
CA TYR A 109 -6.64 -4.22 8.49
C TYR A 109 -6.35 -4.60 9.94
N GLU A 110 -6.68 -5.82 10.34
CA GLU A 110 -6.44 -6.32 11.69
C GLU A 110 -4.93 -6.39 11.99
N SER A 111 -4.11 -6.85 11.05
CA SER A 111 -2.64 -6.84 11.17
C SER A 111 -2.11 -5.41 11.36
N CYS A 112 -2.59 -4.44 10.57
CA CYS A 112 -2.21 -3.03 10.72
C CYS A 112 -2.60 -2.46 12.09
N ARG A 113 -3.77 -2.82 12.63
CA ARG A 113 -4.24 -2.35 13.94
C ARG A 113 -3.40 -2.88 15.09
N GLN A 114 -2.93 -4.13 15.00
CA GLN A 114 -2.11 -4.74 16.05
C GLN A 114 -0.75 -4.06 16.18
N VAL A 115 -0.22 -3.48 15.10
CA VAL A 115 1.09 -2.82 15.04
C VAL A 115 1.05 -1.32 15.44
N ARG A 116 -0.10 -0.78 15.89
CA ARG A 116 -0.26 0.59 16.43
C ARG A 116 0.16 1.75 15.48
N MET A 117 0.00 1.62 14.17
CA MET A 117 -0.05 2.81 13.29
C MET A 117 -1.49 3.34 13.22
N ALA A 118 -1.66 4.66 13.33
CA ALA A 118 -2.95 5.29 13.13
C ALA A 118 -3.44 4.99 11.70
N TRP A 119 -4.65 4.44 11.60
CA TRP A 119 -5.29 3.95 10.38
C TRP A 119 -5.82 4.99 9.36
N PRO A 120 -5.75 6.34 9.49
CA PRO A 120 -6.36 7.19 8.45
C PRO A 120 -5.90 6.94 7.00
N ASN A 121 -4.82 6.17 6.80
CA ASN A 121 -4.02 6.18 5.58
C ASN A 121 -3.85 4.82 4.90
N ALA A 122 -4.51 3.76 5.37
CA ALA A 122 -4.56 2.48 4.67
C ALA A 122 -5.87 2.32 3.91
N ILE A 123 -5.87 2.83 2.68
CA ILE A 123 -7.01 2.77 1.78
C ILE A 123 -6.75 1.59 0.83
N PRO A 124 -7.50 0.47 0.92
CA PRO A 124 -7.58 -0.45 -0.21
C PRO A 124 -8.24 0.30 -1.38
N MET A 125 -7.57 0.38 -2.51
CA MET A 125 -8.09 1.06 -3.71
C MET A 125 -8.75 0.03 -4.65
N PRO A 126 -10.08 -0.13 -4.66
CA PRO A 126 -10.75 -0.71 -5.80
C PRO A 126 -10.94 0.39 -6.85
N ILE A 127 -10.06 0.46 -7.86
CA ILE A 127 -10.29 1.38 -8.99
C ILE A 127 -11.36 0.80 -9.92
N ARG A 128 -12.54 1.42 -9.82
CA ARG A 128 -13.59 1.71 -10.81
C ARG A 128 -14.03 0.57 -11.77
N THR A 129 -15.25 0.09 -11.51
CA THR A 129 -16.14 -0.48 -12.52
C THR A 129 -16.49 0.58 -13.57
N GLY A 130 -15.96 0.43 -14.78
CA GLY A 130 -16.34 1.22 -15.94
C GLY A 130 -16.20 0.37 -17.20
N ASN A 131 -17.31 0.11 -17.87
CA ASN A 131 -17.32 -0.51 -19.20
C ASN A 131 -16.50 0.35 -20.18
N THR A 132 -15.49 -0.25 -20.78
CA THR A 132 -15.03 0.03 -22.15
C THR A 132 -14.72 -1.29 -22.82
#